data_AF-A0A4Y4BAP9-F1
#
_entry.id   AF-A0A4Y4BAP9-F1
#
_cell.length_a   1.000
_cell.length_b   1.000
_cell.length_c   1.000
_cell.angle_alpha   90.00
_cell.angle_beta   90.00
_cell.angle_gamma   90.00
#
_symmetry.space_group_name_H-M   'P 1'
#
loop_
_entity.id
_entity.type
_entity.pdbx_description
1 polymer ?
#
loop_
_entity_poly.entity_id
_entity_poly.type
_entity_poly.pdbx_seq_one_letter_code
_entity_poly.pdbx_strand_id
1 'polypeptide(L)'
;MTTQHTSGSKAAPTKIITTNTGRILRVSADAESVPTPPVTTPPAAMVDPARRADVLFRVRRDEGHEISSWWMIGAFLATSGLVILLLSGVPGIA
;
A
#
# COMPACT_ATOMS: atom_id res chain seq x y z
N MET A 1 -24.06 -1.94 45.27
CA MET A 1 -22.88 -1.54 46.07
C MET A 1 -22.06 -0.56 45.24
N THR A 2 -21.94 0.68 45.75
CA THR A 2 -20.94 1.77 45.58
C THR A 2 -19.98 1.77 44.36
N THR A 3 -19.65 2.87 43.68
CA THR A 3 -19.71 4.32 44.01
C THR A 3 -19.45 5.20 42.77
N GLN A 4 -19.90 6.46 42.89
CA GLN A 4 -19.73 7.56 41.95
C GLN A 4 -18.26 7.97 41.70
N HIS A 5 -17.97 8.41 40.47
CA HIS A 5 -16.81 9.26 40.20
C HIS A 5 -17.22 10.74 40.28
N THR A 6 -16.90 11.36 41.41
CA THR A 6 -16.86 12.82 41.54
C THR A 6 -15.75 13.36 40.66
N SER A 7 -16.07 14.30 39.77
CA SER A 7 -15.05 15.14 39.12
C SER A 7 -15.43 16.59 39.38
N GLY A 8 -15.06 17.05 40.57
CA GLY A 8 -15.09 18.45 40.93
C GLY A 8 -13.71 19.05 40.79
N SER A 9 -13.41 19.68 39.66
CA SER A 9 -12.57 20.89 39.58
C SER A 9 -12.68 21.43 38.15
N LYS A 10 -13.05 22.71 38.02
CA LYS A 10 -13.29 23.47 36.79
C LYS A 10 -12.38 23.02 35.63
N ALA A 11 -12.90 22.17 34.74
CA ALA A 11 -12.17 21.67 33.59
C ALA A 11 -11.88 22.84 32.63
N ALA A 12 -10.61 23.08 32.33
CA ALA A 12 -10.21 24.07 31.34
C ALA A 12 -10.92 23.79 29.99
N PRO A 13 -11.35 24.82 29.24
CA PRO A 13 -12.03 24.61 27.98
C PRO A 13 -11.10 23.91 26.98
N THR A 14 -11.29 22.62 26.74
CA THR A 14 -10.55 21.85 25.74
C THR A 14 -11.29 21.90 24.41
N LYS A 15 -10.64 22.44 23.37
CA LYS A 15 -11.17 22.43 22.00
C LYS A 15 -10.83 21.10 21.34
N ILE A 16 -11.87 20.40 20.87
CA ILE A 16 -11.73 19.15 20.12
C ILE A 16 -11.67 19.50 18.63
N ILE A 17 -10.57 19.13 17.96
CA ILE A 17 -10.38 19.35 16.53
C ILE A 17 -10.29 18.00 15.83
N THR A 18 -11.21 17.76 14.90
CA THR A 18 -11.18 16.58 14.02
C THR A 18 -10.42 16.95 12.75
N THR A 19 -9.29 16.29 12.52
CA THR A 19 -8.52 16.45 11.28
C THR A 19 -9.20 15.73 10.11
N ASN A 20 -8.89 16.12 8.87
CA ASN A 20 -9.47 15.51 7.67
C ASN A 20 -9.21 13.98 7.58
N THR A 21 -8.14 13.50 8.20
CA THR A 21 -7.80 12.07 8.33
C THR A 21 -8.53 11.36 9.49
N GLY A 22 -9.50 11.99 10.13
CA GLY A 22 -10.30 11.42 11.22
C GLY A 22 -9.60 11.37 12.59
N ARG A 23 -8.38 11.92 12.72
CA ARG A 23 -7.66 11.95 14.01
C ARG A 23 -8.22 13.06 14.89
N ILE A 24 -8.52 12.73 16.13
CA ILE A 24 -9.04 13.64 17.16
C ILE A 24 -7.87 14.26 17.93
N LEU A 25 -7.68 15.57 17.78
CA LEU A 25 -6.74 16.36 18.56
C LEU A 25 -7.49 17.07 19.70
N ARG A 26 -7.02 16.88 20.93
CA ARG A 26 -7.52 17.61 22.11
C ARG A 26 -6.52 18.73 22.40
N VAL A 27 -6.92 19.97 22.19
CA VAL A 27 -6.07 21.15 22.42
C VAL A 27 -6.58 21.88 23.66
N SER A 28 -5.69 22.07 24.64
CA SER A 28 -5.96 22.95 25.79
C SER A 28 -5.98 24.40 25.32
N ALA A 29 -7.00 25.20 25.68
CA ALA A 29 -7.13 26.59 25.24
C ALA A 29 -5.93 27.50 25.61
N ASP A 30 -5.14 27.12 26.63
CA ASP A 30 -3.95 27.88 27.05
C ASP A 30 -2.66 27.49 26.28
N ALA A 31 -2.74 26.54 25.34
CA ALA A 31 -1.58 25.99 24.64
C ALA A 31 -1.01 26.91 23.53
N GLU A 32 -1.62 28.05 23.26
CA GLU A 32 -1.19 28.97 22.18
C GLU A 32 0.17 29.65 22.46
N SER A 33 0.73 29.51 23.67
CA SER A 33 2.00 30.12 24.08
C SER A 33 3.15 29.15 24.40
N VAL A 34 2.99 27.84 24.15
CA VAL A 34 4.03 26.85 24.48
C VAL A 34 4.91 26.59 23.25
N PRO A 35 6.25 26.71 23.36
CA PRO A 35 7.16 26.46 22.25
C PRO A 35 7.02 25.03 21.73
N THR A 36 6.97 24.89 20.41
CA THR A 36 6.83 23.61 19.71
C THR A 36 7.97 22.67 20.10
N PRO A 37 7.70 21.46 20.63
CA PRO A 37 8.75 20.50 20.92
C PRO A 37 9.44 20.07 19.61
N PRO A 38 10.75 19.75 19.64
CA PRO A 38 11.50 19.37 18.45
C PRO A 38 10.85 18.17 17.76
N VAL A 39 10.80 18.22 16.43
CA VAL A 39 10.30 17.12 15.60
C VAL A 39 11.26 15.95 15.77
N THR A 40 10.90 14.99 16.63
CA THR A 40 11.61 13.72 16.73
C THR A 40 11.49 13.00 15.41
N THR A 41 12.62 12.73 14.75
CA THR A 41 12.69 11.86 13.58
C THR A 41 11.98 10.55 13.92
N PRO A 42 10.96 10.13 13.17
CA PRO A 42 10.26 8.88 13.47
C PRO A 42 11.30 7.75 13.57
N PRO A 43 11.23 6.88 14.60
CA PRO A 43 12.10 5.72 14.68
C PRO A 43 11.95 4.93 13.38
N ALA A 44 13.06 4.43 12.82
CA ALA A 44 13.05 3.61 11.62
C ALA A 44 11.96 2.56 11.79
N ALA A 45 10.85 2.73 11.05
CA ALA A 45 9.65 1.97 11.30
C ALA A 45 10.03 0.49 11.13
N MET A 46 9.80 -0.31 12.16
CA MET A 46 9.93 -1.76 12.07
C MET A 46 8.92 -2.21 11.01
N VAL A 47 9.38 -2.37 9.78
CA VAL A 47 8.54 -2.70 8.63
C VAL A 47 8.09 -4.13 8.82
N ASP A 48 6.91 -4.28 9.41
CA ASP A 48 6.22 -5.55 9.54
C ASP A 48 6.17 -6.23 8.16
N PRO A 49 6.82 -7.39 8.00
CA PRO A 49 6.82 -8.12 6.75
C PRO A 49 5.42 -8.40 6.20
N ALA A 50 4.41 -8.51 7.08
CA ALA A 50 3.02 -8.73 6.68
C ALA A 50 2.31 -7.48 6.14
N ARG A 51 2.87 -6.28 6.38
CA ARG A 51 2.30 -4.99 5.92
C ARG A 51 2.86 -4.51 4.59
N ARG A 52 3.76 -5.28 3.98
CA ARG A 52 4.39 -4.88 2.72
C ARG A 52 3.42 -5.07 1.56
N ALA A 53 3.34 -4.06 0.69
CA ALA A 53 2.39 -4.02 -0.41
C ALA A 53 2.64 -5.12 -1.46
N ASP A 54 3.89 -5.54 -1.63
CA ASP A 54 4.28 -6.68 -2.46
C ASP A 54 3.66 -7.99 -1.95
N VAL A 55 3.53 -8.20 -0.64
CA VAL A 55 2.93 -9.43 -0.07
C VAL A 55 1.46 -9.59 -0.43
N LEU A 56 0.72 -8.48 -0.57
CA LEU A 56 -0.70 -8.52 -0.96
C LEU A 56 -0.90 -9.04 -2.39
N PHE A 57 0.06 -8.84 -3.28
CA PHE A 57 -0.05 -9.20 -4.70
C PHE A 57 0.95 -10.26 -5.15
N ARG A 58 1.91 -10.64 -4.30
CA ARG A 58 2.89 -11.67 -4.61
C ARG A 58 2.23 -13.03 -4.54
N VAL A 59 1.89 -13.55 -5.70
CA VAL A 59 1.50 -14.95 -5.90
C VAL A 59 2.66 -15.83 -5.44
N ARG A 60 2.45 -16.64 -4.41
CA ARG A 60 3.40 -17.67 -4.02
C ARG A 60 3.18 -18.86 -4.96
N ARG A 61 4.20 -19.15 -5.77
CA ARG A 61 4.26 -20.39 -6.53
C ARG A 61 5.10 -21.39 -5.76
N ASP A 62 4.77 -22.68 -5.90
CA ASP A 62 5.53 -23.75 -5.28
C ASP A 62 6.98 -23.78 -5.78
N GLU A 63 7.89 -24.16 -4.89
CA GLU A 63 9.30 -24.35 -5.24
C GLU A 63 9.41 -25.47 -6.28
N GLY A 64 9.99 -25.16 -7.44
CA GLY A 64 10.03 -26.09 -8.58
C GLY A 64 8.90 -25.93 -9.60
N HIS A 65 8.09 -24.87 -9.54
CA HIS A 65 7.14 -24.56 -10.62
C HIS A 65 7.88 -24.14 -11.91
N GLU A 66 8.14 -25.11 -12.78
CA GLU A 66 8.77 -24.88 -14.07
C GLU A 66 7.78 -24.27 -15.08
N ILE A 67 8.28 -23.36 -15.92
CA ILE A 67 7.50 -22.83 -17.02
C ILE A 67 7.26 -23.99 -18.02
N SER A 68 6.03 -24.16 -18.49
CA SER A 68 5.75 -25.17 -19.51
C SER A 68 6.50 -24.83 -20.80
N SER A 69 7.32 -25.75 -21.29
CA SER A 69 8.07 -25.60 -22.55
C SER A 69 7.18 -25.35 -23.76
N TRP A 70 5.91 -25.74 -23.69
CA TRP A 70 4.90 -25.45 -24.72
C TRP A 70 4.71 -23.95 -24.97
N TRP A 71 4.99 -23.07 -23.99
CA TRP A 71 4.98 -21.63 -24.21
C TRP A 71 6.08 -21.18 -25.17
N MET A 72 7.30 -21.71 -25.04
CA MET A 72 8.41 -21.38 -25.93
C MET A 72 8.17 -21.93 -27.34
N ILE A 73 7.65 -23.15 -27.43
CA ILE A 73 7.27 -23.78 -28.71
C ILE A 73 6.15 -22.97 -29.37
N GLY A 74 5.12 -22.59 -28.62
CA GLY A 74 4.01 -21.77 -29.12
C GLY A 74 4.48 -20.40 -29.62
N ALA A 75 5.35 -19.72 -28.88
CA ALA A 75 5.93 -18.45 -29.31
C ALA A 75 6.71 -18.60 -30.62
N PHE A 76 7.54 -19.65 -30.74
CA PHE A 76 8.28 -19.93 -31.96
C PHE A 76 7.36 -20.19 -33.16
N LEU A 77 6.35 -21.03 -32.99
CA LEU A 77 5.38 -21.35 -34.04
C LEU A 77 4.55 -20.13 -34.44
N ALA A 78 4.13 -19.29 -33.48
CA ALA A 78 3.37 -18.09 -33.76
C ALA A 78 4.18 -17.06 -34.56
N THR A 79 5.42 -16.77 -34.14
CA THR A 79 6.28 -15.81 -34.85
C THR A 79 6.68 -16.34 -36.23
N SER A 80 7.07 -17.62 -36.33
CA SER A 80 7.42 -18.23 -37.61
C SER A 80 6.22 -18.26 -38.57
N GLY A 81 5.05 -18.66 -38.07
CA GLY A 81 3.81 -18.66 -38.83
C GLY A 81 3.42 -17.26 -39.31
N LEU A 82 3.60 -16.24 -38.47
CA LEU A 82 3.37 -14.85 -38.85
C LEU A 82 4.30 -14.41 -40.00
N VAL A 83 5.60 -14.70 -39.89
CA VAL A 83 6.56 -14.37 -40.96
C VAL A 83 6.21 -15.09 -42.26
N ILE A 84 5.89 -16.38 -42.19
CA ILE A 84 5.46 -17.17 -43.36
C ILE A 84 4.19 -16.56 -43.96
N LEU A 85 3.20 -16.20 -43.14
CA LEU A 85 1.97 -15.57 -43.62
C LEU A 85 2.26 -14.25 -44.33
N LEU A 86 3.15 -13.41 -43.77
CA LEU A 86 3.51 -12.13 -44.39
C LEU A 86 4.24 -12.32 -45.72
N LEU A 87 5.14 -13.30 -45.82
CA LEU A 87 5.92 -13.55 -47.03
C LEU A 87 5.13 -14.34 -48.09
N SER A 88 4.23 -15.23 -47.69
CA SER A 88 3.43 -16.07 -48.59
C SER A 88 2.06 -15.48 -48.91
N GLY A 89 1.60 -14.47 -48.17
CA GLY A 89 0.32 -13.81 -48.35
C GLY A 89 0.32 -12.68 -49.38
N VAL A 90 1.43 -12.42 -50.09
CA VAL A 90 1.48 -11.48 -51.22
C VAL A 90 0.97 -12.19 -52.48
N PRO A 91 -0.23 -11.87 -52.99
CA PRO A 91 -0.71 -12.43 -54.24
C PRO A 91 -0.14 -11.59 -55.40
N GLY A 92 0.68 -12.20 -56.27
CA GLY A 92 1.16 -11.57 -57.50
C GLY A 92 2.66 -11.24 -57.52
N ILE A 93 3.48 -12.26 -57.77
CA ILE A 93 4.76 -12.13 -58.49
C ILE A 93 4.84 -13.31 -59.48
N ALA A 94 3.88 -13.33 -60.40
CA ALA A 94 3.87 -14.02 -61.69
C ALA A 94 2.71 -13.45 -62.50
#